data_AF-A0ABF7R331-F1
#
_entry.id   AF-A0ABF7R331-F1
#
_cell.length_a   1.000
_cell.length_b   1.000
_cell.length_c   1.000
_cell.angle_alpha   90.00
_cell.angle_beta   90.00
_cell.angle_gamma   90.00
#
_symmetry.space_group_name_H-M   'P 1'
#
loop_
_entity.id
_entity.type
_entity.pdbx_description
1 polymer ?
#
loop_
_entity_poly.entity_id
_entity_poly.type
_entity_poly.pdbx_seq_one_letter_code
_entity_poly.pdbx_strand_id
1 'polypeptide(L)'
;MSAATQVTSEANQSLAQATSAVASASQSVASQTGVVTSASSQVVKTGNALTSAQAAANEATSANVTSAQTAVASQANAVDQASANQTSASAVVESAQVSVTSASAQVVSQAAQVASAQANLSSAVEQAGQAQSNVATATSAVTSTAAQVNDDQVRLTQAQAAVSAASTAVDHIQESASGASVTVTAAQANLASAQAFQSQTTSALSSAEKALSAAKSQVVAQEAAVSAAQATVTSAQAAIAGDKTASAAAALASAQGQLQAKTASLKAAQAALASAQASQTAANAAATKAQATVSAAQAALTKAQASVSAAQAALQSDQSEQSAAQAAVNQAAAAVASAAANQIPSSTITLPAGYVAALKGYVKGTVTSDELNKIAAQGLDQFYDFQANAALSKVIVSQNGSAITLTAQEVQNLSLYAQNLINQILAQFGTRAVLVTQSSLDYVETVVAGYNAAWKAPTWHNEDVLNAADDQYGTMFNENVNIPYVGWFPDEVTLNDLYYAYNSLKSCHFKK
;
A
#
# COMPACT_ATOMS: atom_id res chain seq x y z
N MET A 1 -59.36 169.53 82.92
CA MET A 1 -60.04 168.26 83.27
C MET A 1 -60.03 167.34 82.05
N SER A 2 -59.45 166.15 82.23
CA SER A 2 -59.65 164.87 81.53
C SER A 2 -60.64 164.81 80.34
N ALA A 3 -60.17 164.61 79.09
CA ALA A 3 -60.82 163.79 78.03
C ALA A 3 -60.12 163.80 76.64
N ALA A 4 -59.54 164.90 76.14
CA ALA A 4 -59.22 164.99 74.70
C ALA A 4 -57.92 164.27 74.25
N THR A 5 -57.02 163.90 75.17
CA THR A 5 -55.74 163.23 74.84
C THR A 5 -55.92 161.79 74.33
N GLN A 6 -57.13 161.23 74.37
CA GLN A 6 -57.42 159.84 73.95
C GLN A 6 -57.64 159.70 72.43
N VAL A 7 -58.13 160.74 71.75
CA VAL A 7 -58.55 160.63 70.33
C VAL A 7 -57.36 160.54 69.36
N THR A 8 -56.22 161.15 69.70
CA THR A 8 -55.01 161.14 68.84
C THR A 8 -54.28 159.77 68.85
N SER A 9 -54.49 158.98 69.90
CA SER A 9 -53.90 157.64 70.03
C SER A 9 -54.57 156.62 69.11
N GLU A 10 -55.88 156.72 68.92
CA GLU A 10 -56.67 155.71 68.20
C GLU A 10 -56.48 155.83 66.67
N ALA A 11 -56.38 157.05 66.12
CA ALA A 11 -56.21 157.25 64.69
C ALA A 11 -54.87 156.70 64.15
N ASN A 12 -53.78 156.86 64.90
CA ASN A 12 -52.46 156.35 64.50
C ASN A 12 -52.37 154.83 64.56
N GLN A 13 -53.16 154.19 65.43
CA GLN A 13 -53.24 152.73 65.48
C GLN A 13 -54.00 152.16 64.28
N SER A 14 -55.05 152.85 63.79
CA SER A 14 -55.77 152.46 62.58
C SER A 14 -54.92 152.54 61.30
N LEU A 15 -54.05 153.54 61.18
CA LEU A 15 -53.19 153.67 60.00
C LEU A 15 -52.10 152.57 59.95
N ALA A 16 -51.57 152.18 61.10
CA ALA A 16 -50.64 151.06 61.20
C ALA A 16 -51.31 149.72 60.85
N GLN A 17 -52.56 149.51 61.25
CA GLN A 17 -53.33 148.33 60.86
C GLN A 17 -53.66 148.29 59.36
N ALA A 18 -54.01 149.43 58.76
CA ALA A 18 -54.30 149.51 57.33
C ALA A 18 -53.06 149.21 56.46
N THR A 19 -51.88 149.69 56.88
CA THR A 19 -50.62 149.46 56.15
C THR A 19 -50.21 147.98 56.20
N SER A 20 -50.36 147.34 57.36
CA SER A 20 -50.10 145.91 57.51
C SER A 20 -51.08 145.05 56.69
N ALA A 21 -52.34 145.45 56.58
CA ALA A 21 -53.35 144.74 55.78
C ALA A 21 -53.03 144.78 54.27
N VAL A 22 -52.52 145.91 53.76
CA VAL A 22 -52.13 146.05 52.34
C VAL A 22 -50.90 145.19 52.04
N ALA A 23 -49.90 145.16 52.93
CA ALA A 23 -48.72 144.30 52.76
C ALA A 23 -49.10 142.80 52.73
N SER A 24 -50.03 142.37 53.59
CA SER A 24 -50.57 141.00 53.57
C SER A 24 -51.36 140.70 52.29
N ALA A 25 -52.13 141.66 51.76
CA ALA A 25 -52.85 141.49 50.51
C ALA A 25 -51.91 141.32 49.31
N SER A 26 -50.81 142.09 49.24
CA SER A 26 -49.82 141.95 48.17
C SER A 26 -49.09 140.60 48.21
N GLN A 27 -48.79 140.07 49.40
CA GLN A 27 -48.24 138.72 49.54
C GLN A 27 -49.25 137.62 49.15
N SER A 28 -50.53 137.81 49.44
CA SER A 28 -51.57 136.85 49.01
C SER A 28 -51.71 136.83 47.49
N VAL A 29 -51.71 138.00 46.84
CA VAL A 29 -51.80 138.08 45.36
C VAL A 29 -50.60 137.39 44.68
N ALA A 30 -49.38 137.57 45.20
CA ALA A 30 -48.20 136.87 44.69
C ALA A 30 -48.32 135.34 44.85
N SER A 31 -48.82 134.86 45.98
CA SER A 31 -49.13 133.44 46.23
C SER A 31 -50.19 132.88 45.27
N GLN A 32 -51.31 133.60 45.09
CA GLN A 32 -52.36 133.21 44.15
C GLN A 32 -51.87 133.16 42.70
N THR A 33 -50.96 134.04 42.30
CA THR A 33 -50.39 134.03 40.94
C THR A 33 -49.55 132.76 40.69
N GLY A 34 -48.77 132.31 41.67
CA GLY A 34 -48.02 131.05 41.58
C GLY A 34 -48.93 129.81 41.47
N VAL A 35 -50.05 129.79 42.20
CA VAL A 35 -51.05 128.69 42.11
C VAL A 35 -51.67 128.59 40.71
N VAL A 36 -51.97 129.73 40.08
CA VAL A 36 -52.55 129.77 38.73
C VAL A 36 -51.58 129.24 37.67
N THR A 37 -50.28 129.55 37.78
CA THR A 37 -49.27 129.01 36.86
C THR A 37 -49.14 127.49 36.99
N SER A 38 -49.14 126.93 38.22
CA SER A 38 -49.13 125.48 38.43
C SER A 38 -50.40 124.78 37.91
N ALA A 39 -51.58 125.39 38.06
CA ALA A 39 -52.82 124.85 37.52
C ALA A 39 -52.82 124.79 35.98
N SER A 40 -52.32 125.83 35.31
CA SER A 40 -52.16 125.84 33.85
C SER A 40 -51.24 124.71 33.35
N SER A 41 -50.10 124.46 34.03
CA SER A 41 -49.23 123.34 33.67
C SER A 41 -49.89 121.97 33.87
N GLN A 42 -50.77 121.80 34.87
CA GLN A 42 -51.49 120.54 35.04
C GLN A 42 -52.55 120.31 33.97
N VAL A 43 -53.28 121.34 33.54
CA VAL A 43 -54.28 121.21 32.47
C VAL A 43 -53.64 120.74 31.17
N VAL A 44 -52.45 121.24 30.83
CA VAL A 44 -51.71 120.78 29.63
C VAL A 44 -51.31 119.30 29.74
N LYS A 45 -50.81 118.86 30.91
CA LYS A 45 -50.50 117.44 31.15
C LYS A 45 -51.73 116.55 31.04
N THR A 46 -52.87 116.97 31.60
CA THR A 46 -54.12 116.20 31.53
C THR A 46 -54.69 116.16 30.11
N GLY A 47 -54.56 117.25 29.34
CA GLY A 47 -54.96 117.28 27.93
C GLY A 47 -54.18 116.27 27.08
N ASN A 48 -52.85 116.23 27.25
CA ASN A 48 -52.00 115.28 26.52
C ASN A 48 -52.32 113.80 26.89
N ALA A 49 -52.57 113.52 28.17
CA ALA A 49 -52.93 112.17 28.62
C ALA A 49 -54.29 111.70 28.05
N LEU A 50 -55.26 112.62 27.92
CA LEU A 50 -56.56 112.32 27.33
C LEU A 50 -56.44 111.97 25.85
N THR A 51 -55.57 112.65 25.09
CA THR A 51 -55.33 112.33 23.68
C THR A 51 -54.71 110.94 23.50
N SER A 52 -53.77 110.54 24.37
CA SER A 52 -53.19 109.19 24.34
C SER A 52 -54.19 108.10 24.70
N ALA A 53 -55.07 108.33 25.68
CA ALA A 53 -56.12 107.39 26.05
C ALA A 53 -57.19 107.24 24.94
N GLN A 54 -57.54 108.34 24.27
CA GLN A 54 -58.48 108.31 23.15
C GLN A 54 -57.93 107.57 21.92
N ALA A 55 -56.62 107.65 21.65
CA ALA A 55 -55.97 106.90 20.58
C ALA A 55 -55.99 105.39 20.85
N ALA A 56 -55.68 104.95 22.08
CA ALA A 56 -55.72 103.54 22.45
C ALA A 56 -57.15 102.95 22.43
N ALA A 57 -58.17 103.74 22.79
CA ALA A 57 -59.57 103.32 22.70
C ALA A 57 -60.06 103.18 21.25
N ASN A 58 -59.56 104.00 20.32
CA ASN A 58 -59.90 103.91 18.90
C ASN A 58 -59.23 102.72 18.18
N GLU A 59 -58.11 102.18 18.71
CA GLU A 59 -57.50 100.95 18.20
C GLU A 59 -58.23 99.67 18.67
N ALA A 60 -59.07 99.75 19.72
CA ALA A 60 -59.86 98.65 20.26
C ALA A 60 -61.29 98.57 19.67
N THR A 61 -61.43 98.62 18.34
CA THR A 61 -62.72 98.44 17.67
C THR A 61 -63.14 96.97 17.61
N SER A 62 -64.45 96.70 17.59
CA SER A 62 -64.99 95.33 17.41
C SER A 62 -64.47 94.63 16.15
N ALA A 63 -64.08 95.39 15.12
CA ALA A 63 -63.44 94.85 13.92
C ALA A 63 -62.05 94.24 14.21
N ASN A 64 -61.21 94.94 15.00
CA ASN A 64 -59.89 94.44 15.37
C ASN A 64 -59.97 93.22 16.29
N VAL A 65 -60.99 93.16 17.17
CA VAL A 65 -61.27 91.98 18.02
C VAL A 65 -61.70 90.77 17.16
N THR A 66 -62.58 90.96 16.18
CA THR A 66 -62.99 89.90 15.25
C THR A 66 -61.83 89.42 14.39
N SER A 67 -61.00 90.32 13.85
CA SER A 67 -59.79 89.95 13.11
C SER A 67 -58.80 89.17 13.97
N ALA A 68 -58.63 89.54 15.25
CA ALA A 68 -57.83 88.77 16.19
C ALA A 68 -58.42 87.37 16.46
N GLN A 69 -59.75 87.25 16.62
CA GLN A 69 -60.42 85.97 16.80
C GLN A 69 -60.32 85.07 15.54
N THR A 70 -60.45 85.63 14.34
CA THR A 70 -60.24 84.90 13.08
C THR A 70 -58.79 84.48 12.91
N ALA A 71 -57.82 85.34 13.29
CA ALA A 71 -56.41 84.98 13.28
C ALA A 71 -56.11 83.86 14.27
N VAL A 72 -56.69 83.90 15.48
CA VAL A 72 -56.58 82.82 16.48
C VAL A 72 -57.22 81.52 15.95
N ALA A 73 -58.38 81.58 15.31
CA ALA A 73 -59.02 80.40 14.70
C ALA A 73 -58.19 79.82 13.54
N SER A 74 -57.61 80.67 12.69
CA SER A 74 -56.69 80.25 11.63
C SER A 74 -55.40 79.64 12.20
N GLN A 75 -54.90 80.19 13.31
CA GLN A 75 -53.73 79.66 14.00
C GLN A 75 -54.04 78.34 14.70
N ALA A 76 -55.23 78.17 15.27
CA ALA A 76 -55.72 76.91 15.82
C ALA A 76 -55.80 75.83 14.72
N ASN A 77 -56.39 76.15 13.57
CA ASN A 77 -56.41 75.24 12.41
C ASN A 77 -54.99 74.90 11.90
N ALA A 78 -54.07 75.86 11.92
CA ALA A 78 -52.67 75.62 11.54
C ALA A 78 -51.94 74.73 12.57
N VAL A 79 -52.26 74.86 13.86
CA VAL A 79 -51.75 74.00 14.93
C VAL A 79 -52.33 72.59 14.84
N ASP A 80 -53.61 72.45 14.52
CA ASP A 80 -54.25 71.16 14.28
C ASP A 80 -53.64 70.45 13.06
N GLN A 81 -53.42 71.20 11.97
CA GLN A 81 -52.73 70.68 10.78
C GLN A 81 -51.27 70.30 11.07
N ALA A 82 -50.56 71.10 11.87
CA ALA A 82 -49.20 70.78 12.30
C ALA A 82 -49.16 69.52 13.18
N SER A 83 -50.14 69.35 14.08
CA SER A 83 -50.27 68.17 14.94
C SER A 83 -50.65 66.91 14.14
N ALA A 84 -51.50 67.04 13.13
CA ALA A 84 -51.82 65.98 12.18
C ALA A 84 -50.60 65.56 11.36
N ASN A 85 -49.86 66.54 10.81
CA ASN A 85 -48.62 66.31 10.08
C ASN A 85 -47.54 65.67 10.95
N GLN A 86 -47.42 66.09 12.22
CA GLN A 86 -46.51 65.47 13.20
C GLN A 86 -46.90 64.01 13.47
N THR A 87 -48.19 63.72 13.61
CA THR A 87 -48.69 62.35 13.80
C THR A 87 -48.36 61.47 12.58
N SER A 88 -48.58 61.98 11.36
CA SER A 88 -48.21 61.27 10.14
C SER A 88 -46.70 61.08 10.01
N ALA A 89 -45.89 62.08 10.36
CA ALA A 89 -44.43 61.97 10.34
C ALA A 89 -43.92 60.93 11.37
N SER A 90 -44.49 60.91 12.58
CA SER A 90 -44.17 59.90 13.60
C SER A 90 -44.52 58.49 13.13
N ALA A 91 -45.68 58.29 12.48
CA ALA A 91 -46.07 57.00 11.92
C ALA A 91 -45.13 56.52 10.80
N VAL A 92 -44.65 57.44 9.94
CA VAL A 92 -43.64 57.14 8.91
C VAL A 92 -42.29 56.76 9.53
N VAL A 93 -41.87 57.45 10.59
CA VAL A 93 -40.64 57.13 11.33
C VAL A 93 -40.74 55.76 12.02
N GLU A 94 -41.87 55.45 12.66
CA GLU A 94 -42.11 54.14 13.25
C GLU A 94 -42.08 53.02 12.21
N SER A 95 -42.73 53.22 11.06
CA SER A 95 -42.69 52.26 9.94
C SER A 95 -41.26 52.07 9.40
N ALA A 96 -40.50 53.15 9.22
CA ALA A 96 -39.10 53.08 8.79
C ALA A 96 -38.22 52.37 9.83
N GLN A 97 -38.44 52.59 11.13
CA GLN A 97 -37.71 51.93 12.21
C GLN A 97 -37.98 50.42 12.24
N VAL A 98 -39.22 50.01 12.00
CA VAL A 98 -39.59 48.59 11.86
C VAL A 98 -38.91 47.98 10.62
N SER A 99 -38.91 48.67 9.48
CA SER A 99 -38.22 48.20 8.26
C SER A 99 -36.71 48.06 8.45
N VAL A 100 -36.06 49.03 9.13
CA VAL A 100 -34.62 48.98 9.46
C VAL A 100 -34.31 47.83 10.41
N THR A 101 -35.17 47.59 11.40
CA THR A 101 -35.02 46.46 12.34
C THR A 101 -35.15 45.11 11.62
N SER A 102 -36.14 44.98 10.73
CA SER A 102 -36.32 43.79 9.89
C SER A 102 -35.14 43.55 8.94
N ALA A 103 -34.67 44.60 8.25
CA ALA A 103 -33.49 44.53 7.38
C ALA A 103 -32.22 44.16 8.16
N SER A 104 -32.04 44.70 9.37
CA SER A 104 -30.91 44.37 10.24
C SER A 104 -30.95 42.90 10.69
N ALA A 105 -32.13 42.37 11.03
CA ALA A 105 -32.30 40.96 11.36
C ALA A 105 -32.02 40.04 10.15
N GLN A 106 -32.43 40.45 8.94
CA GLN A 106 -32.09 39.73 7.70
C GLN A 106 -30.59 39.71 7.44
N VAL A 107 -29.89 40.84 7.61
CA VAL A 107 -28.43 40.90 7.45
C VAL A 107 -27.71 40.00 8.45
N VAL A 108 -28.14 39.96 9.71
CA VAL A 108 -27.56 39.05 10.71
C VAL A 108 -27.80 37.58 10.33
N SER A 109 -29.00 37.24 9.86
CA SER A 109 -29.32 35.88 9.37
C SER A 109 -28.45 35.50 8.16
N GLN A 110 -28.30 36.41 7.18
CA GLN A 110 -27.45 36.19 6.01
C GLN A 110 -25.98 36.02 6.40
N ALA A 111 -25.47 36.81 7.36
CA ALA A 111 -24.11 36.69 7.85
C ALA A 111 -23.85 35.33 8.53
N ALA A 112 -24.83 34.83 9.29
CA ALA A 112 -24.76 33.49 9.88
C ALA A 112 -24.74 32.38 8.80
N GLN A 113 -25.58 32.50 7.76
CA GLN A 113 -25.59 31.56 6.64
C GLN A 113 -24.26 31.56 5.87
N VAL A 114 -23.65 32.74 5.66
CA VAL A 114 -22.32 32.86 5.03
C VAL A 114 -21.24 32.23 5.90
N ALA A 115 -21.26 32.46 7.21
CA ALA A 115 -20.30 31.83 8.13
C ALA A 115 -20.41 30.29 8.11
N SER A 116 -21.63 29.74 8.14
CA SER A 116 -21.86 28.30 7.98
C SER A 116 -21.39 27.78 6.63
N ALA A 117 -21.64 28.51 5.54
CA ALA A 117 -21.17 28.13 4.21
C ALA A 117 -19.63 28.13 4.12
N GLN A 118 -18.96 29.10 4.75
CA GLN A 118 -17.50 29.21 4.79
C GLN A 118 -16.87 28.06 5.59
N ALA A 119 -17.47 27.70 6.72
CA ALA A 119 -17.06 26.54 7.53
C ALA A 119 -17.23 25.24 6.74
N ASN A 120 -18.37 25.05 6.07
CA ASN A 120 -18.63 23.89 5.23
C ASN A 120 -17.65 23.79 4.05
N LEU A 121 -17.29 24.93 3.44
CA LEU A 121 -16.31 25.00 2.36
C LEU A 121 -14.91 24.61 2.87
N SER A 122 -14.50 25.13 4.03
CA SER A 122 -13.19 24.82 4.63
C SER A 122 -13.08 23.32 4.94
N SER A 123 -14.11 22.75 5.56
CA SER A 123 -14.18 21.30 5.82
C SER A 123 -14.18 20.47 4.52
N ALA A 124 -14.80 20.96 3.44
CA ALA A 124 -14.79 20.28 2.16
C ALA A 124 -13.41 20.31 1.48
N VAL A 125 -12.67 21.42 1.61
CA VAL A 125 -11.31 21.56 1.08
C VAL A 125 -10.34 20.62 1.78
N GLU A 126 -10.40 20.52 3.12
CA GLU A 126 -9.56 19.58 3.88
C GLU A 126 -9.85 18.12 3.49
N GLN A 127 -11.14 17.77 3.37
CA GLN A 127 -11.53 16.41 2.97
C GLN A 127 -11.13 16.08 1.53
N ALA A 128 -11.17 17.06 0.61
CA ALA A 128 -10.65 16.89 -0.75
C ALA A 128 -9.13 16.65 -0.74
N GLY A 129 -8.37 17.36 0.10
CA GLY A 129 -6.94 17.14 0.29
C GLY A 129 -6.63 15.74 0.81
N GLN A 130 -7.38 15.27 1.81
CA GLN A 130 -7.21 13.91 2.34
C GLN A 130 -7.58 12.84 1.32
N ALA A 131 -8.66 13.04 0.55
CA ALA A 131 -9.03 12.14 -0.52
C ALA A 131 -7.96 12.03 -1.61
N GLN A 132 -7.33 13.15 -1.98
CA GLN A 132 -6.25 13.15 -2.95
C GLN A 132 -5.01 12.41 -2.42
N SER A 133 -4.70 12.54 -1.13
CA SER A 133 -3.65 11.76 -0.46
C SER A 133 -3.96 10.26 -0.44
N ASN A 134 -5.22 9.89 -0.20
CA ASN A 134 -5.62 8.48 -0.14
C ASN A 134 -5.67 7.85 -1.54
N VAL A 135 -6.09 8.59 -2.57
CA VAL A 135 -5.97 8.15 -3.97
C VAL A 135 -4.50 7.93 -4.32
N ALA A 136 -3.61 8.86 -3.97
CA ALA A 136 -2.18 8.69 -4.19
C ALA A 136 -1.62 7.45 -3.45
N THR A 137 -2.10 7.18 -2.23
CA THR A 137 -1.73 6.00 -1.45
C THR A 137 -2.22 4.71 -2.12
N ALA A 138 -3.49 4.66 -2.54
CA ALA A 138 -4.07 3.51 -3.22
C ALA A 138 -3.41 3.25 -4.58
N THR A 139 -3.12 4.30 -5.37
CA THR A 139 -2.36 4.20 -6.62
C THR A 139 -0.95 3.64 -6.34
N SER A 140 -0.27 4.14 -5.31
CA SER A 140 1.06 3.64 -4.93
C SER A 140 1.02 2.17 -4.50
N ALA A 141 -0.02 1.76 -3.77
CA ALA A 141 -0.22 0.36 -3.38
C ALA A 141 -0.46 -0.54 -4.61
N VAL A 142 -1.32 -0.14 -5.55
CA VAL A 142 -1.56 -0.87 -6.80
C VAL A 142 -0.28 -0.99 -7.63
N THR A 143 0.48 0.10 -7.79
CA THR A 143 1.76 0.09 -8.51
C THR A 143 2.78 -0.82 -7.83
N SER A 144 2.86 -0.79 -6.49
CA SER A 144 3.77 -1.64 -5.72
C SER A 144 3.40 -3.12 -5.87
N THR A 145 2.11 -3.47 -5.79
CA THR A 145 1.62 -4.84 -6.00
C THR A 145 1.89 -5.32 -7.44
N ALA A 146 1.69 -4.46 -8.45
CA ALA A 146 2.00 -4.80 -9.84
C ALA A 146 3.50 -5.05 -10.06
N ALA A 147 4.37 -4.23 -9.46
CA ALA A 147 5.82 -4.43 -9.49
C ALA A 147 6.21 -5.74 -8.81
N GLN A 148 5.61 -6.04 -7.65
CA GLN A 148 5.84 -7.28 -6.91
C GLN A 148 5.44 -8.52 -7.74
N VAL A 149 4.29 -8.50 -8.43
CA VAL A 149 3.87 -9.58 -9.35
C VAL A 149 4.92 -9.80 -10.45
N ASN A 150 5.45 -8.73 -11.03
CA ASN A 150 6.46 -8.83 -12.07
C ASN A 150 7.79 -9.40 -11.54
N ASP A 151 8.24 -8.96 -10.36
CA ASP A 151 9.43 -9.49 -9.70
C ASP A 151 9.28 -10.97 -9.35
N ASP A 152 8.11 -11.38 -8.84
CA ASP A 152 7.80 -12.79 -8.57
C ASP A 152 7.78 -13.63 -9.85
N GLN A 153 7.29 -13.08 -10.97
CA GLN A 153 7.32 -13.74 -12.27
C GLN A 153 8.75 -13.95 -12.78
N VAL A 154 9.63 -12.95 -12.60
CA VAL A 154 11.07 -13.07 -12.93
C VAL A 154 11.73 -14.15 -12.07
N ARG A 155 11.46 -14.16 -10.76
CA ARG A 155 11.97 -15.20 -9.84
C ARG A 155 11.50 -16.60 -10.25
N LEU A 156 10.25 -16.74 -10.67
CA LEU A 156 9.71 -18.02 -11.16
C LEU A 156 10.45 -18.50 -12.42
N THR A 157 10.70 -17.63 -13.39
CA THR A 157 11.47 -17.98 -14.59
C THR A 157 12.91 -18.37 -14.25
N GLN A 158 13.57 -17.66 -13.35
CA GLN A 158 14.91 -18.02 -12.89
C GLN A 158 14.95 -19.38 -12.18
N ALA A 159 13.96 -19.65 -11.31
CA ALA A 159 13.83 -20.93 -10.62
C ALA A 159 13.60 -22.09 -11.61
N GLN A 160 12.78 -21.89 -12.66
CA GLN A 160 12.58 -22.87 -13.71
C GLN A 160 13.86 -23.17 -14.50
N ALA A 161 14.63 -22.12 -14.84
CA ALA A 161 15.92 -22.29 -15.51
C ALA A 161 16.92 -23.07 -14.64
N ALA A 162 16.94 -22.83 -13.33
CA ALA A 162 17.77 -23.57 -12.38
C ALA A 162 17.38 -25.07 -12.33
N VAL A 163 16.08 -25.40 -12.35
CA VAL A 163 15.61 -26.80 -12.44
C VAL A 163 16.06 -27.48 -13.73
N SER A 164 16.00 -26.78 -14.86
CA SER A 164 16.49 -27.32 -16.14
C SER A 164 17.99 -27.59 -16.10
N ALA A 165 18.79 -26.63 -15.59
CA ALA A 165 20.23 -26.80 -15.44
C ALA A 165 20.59 -27.96 -14.50
N ALA A 166 19.91 -28.08 -13.35
CA ALA A 166 20.11 -29.17 -12.40
C ALA A 166 19.74 -30.53 -13.02
N SER A 167 18.66 -30.60 -13.79
CA SER A 167 18.29 -31.84 -14.51
C SER A 167 19.36 -32.25 -15.53
N THR A 168 19.90 -31.31 -16.30
CA THR A 168 21.01 -31.58 -17.23
C THR A 168 22.28 -32.03 -16.51
N ALA A 169 22.60 -31.47 -15.33
CA ALA A 169 23.72 -31.92 -14.52
C ALA A 169 23.54 -33.38 -14.06
N VAL A 170 22.34 -33.73 -13.58
CA VAL A 170 21.98 -35.11 -13.21
C VAL A 170 22.14 -36.07 -14.40
N ASP A 171 21.70 -35.70 -15.60
CA ASP A 171 21.84 -36.54 -16.79
C ASP A 171 23.32 -36.77 -17.15
N HIS A 172 24.14 -35.72 -17.13
CA HIS A 172 25.58 -35.81 -17.42
C HIS A 172 26.33 -36.66 -16.39
N ILE A 173 26.00 -36.54 -15.10
CA ILE A 173 26.66 -37.33 -14.07
C ILE A 173 26.20 -38.80 -14.10
N GLN A 174 24.96 -39.09 -14.51
CA GLN A 174 24.50 -40.47 -14.77
C GLN A 174 25.27 -41.12 -15.93
N GLU A 175 25.50 -40.38 -17.02
CA GLU A 175 26.33 -40.85 -18.14
C GLU A 175 27.78 -41.11 -17.68
N SER A 176 28.35 -40.17 -16.91
CA SER A 176 29.69 -40.30 -16.33
C SER A 176 29.81 -41.50 -15.39
N ALA A 177 28.80 -41.74 -14.54
CA ALA A 177 28.74 -42.89 -13.65
C ALA A 177 28.66 -44.22 -14.43
N SER A 178 27.89 -44.23 -15.52
CA SER A 178 27.80 -45.37 -16.43
C SER A 178 29.15 -45.67 -17.09
N GLY A 179 29.85 -44.63 -17.59
CA GLY A 179 31.20 -44.75 -18.13
C GLY A 179 32.23 -45.24 -17.11
N ALA A 180 32.14 -44.78 -15.86
CA ALA A 180 32.98 -45.26 -14.77
C ALA A 180 32.73 -46.75 -14.47
N SER A 181 31.47 -47.21 -14.50
CA SER A 181 31.11 -48.62 -14.31
C SER A 181 31.66 -49.54 -15.42
N VAL A 182 31.61 -49.08 -16.68
CA VAL A 182 32.25 -49.78 -17.81
C VAL A 182 33.76 -49.88 -17.60
N THR A 183 34.40 -48.82 -17.10
CA THR A 183 35.84 -48.82 -16.80
C THR A 183 36.20 -49.82 -15.71
N VAL A 184 35.39 -49.96 -14.66
CA VAL A 184 35.58 -51.00 -13.62
C VAL A 184 35.50 -52.39 -14.23
N THR A 185 34.51 -52.65 -15.09
CA THR A 185 34.34 -53.94 -15.76
C THR A 185 35.57 -54.30 -16.60
N ALA A 186 36.09 -53.33 -17.37
CA ALA A 186 37.31 -53.51 -18.15
C ALA A 186 38.54 -53.76 -17.25
N ALA A 187 38.65 -53.03 -16.14
CA ALA A 187 39.76 -53.21 -15.19
C ALA A 187 39.72 -54.60 -14.51
N GLN A 188 38.54 -55.11 -14.17
CA GLN A 188 38.35 -56.47 -13.63
C GLN A 188 38.75 -57.55 -14.65
N ALA A 189 38.35 -57.40 -15.91
CA ALA A 189 38.76 -58.31 -16.98
C ALA A 189 40.28 -58.33 -17.15
N ASN A 190 40.92 -57.16 -17.15
CA ASN A 190 42.38 -57.03 -17.23
C ASN A 190 43.09 -57.68 -16.04
N LEU A 191 42.57 -57.54 -14.82
CA LEU A 191 43.12 -58.20 -13.63
C LEU A 191 43.03 -59.73 -13.75
N ALA A 192 41.89 -60.25 -14.22
CA ALA A 192 41.72 -61.68 -14.45
C ALA A 192 42.72 -62.21 -15.49
N SER A 193 42.91 -61.50 -16.61
CA SER A 193 43.93 -61.85 -17.61
C SER A 193 45.36 -61.80 -17.05
N ALA A 194 45.68 -60.80 -16.21
CA ALA A 194 46.99 -60.68 -15.58
C ALA A 194 47.25 -61.85 -14.60
N GLN A 195 46.25 -62.26 -13.82
CA GLN A 195 46.33 -63.42 -12.93
C GLN A 195 46.51 -64.74 -13.70
N ALA A 196 45.80 -64.91 -14.82
CA ALA A 196 45.97 -66.07 -15.69
C ALA A 196 47.40 -66.15 -16.26
N PHE A 197 47.95 -65.01 -16.72
CA PHE A 197 49.33 -64.93 -17.19
C PHE A 197 50.35 -65.26 -16.09
N GLN A 198 50.13 -64.78 -14.85
CA GLN A 198 50.96 -65.13 -13.70
C GLN A 198 50.95 -66.64 -13.39
N SER A 199 49.77 -67.26 -13.43
CA SER A 199 49.62 -68.71 -13.22
C SER A 199 50.36 -69.53 -14.27
N GLN A 200 50.21 -69.18 -15.54
CA GLN A 200 50.91 -69.83 -16.65
C GLN A 200 52.44 -69.69 -16.51
N THR A 201 52.90 -68.50 -16.14
CA THR A 201 54.32 -68.22 -15.97
C THR A 201 54.91 -68.95 -14.77
N THR A 202 54.16 -69.08 -13.67
CA THR A 202 54.56 -69.87 -12.49
C THR A 202 54.74 -71.35 -12.86
N SER A 203 53.83 -71.89 -13.67
CA SER A 203 53.93 -73.28 -14.17
C SER A 203 55.14 -73.48 -15.08
N ALA A 204 55.42 -72.51 -15.96
CA ALA A 204 56.61 -72.53 -16.82
C ALA A 204 57.91 -72.46 -16.01
N LEU A 205 57.96 -71.63 -14.96
CA LEU A 205 59.10 -71.52 -14.06
C LEU A 205 59.38 -72.85 -13.34
N SER A 206 58.35 -73.46 -12.74
CA SER A 206 58.49 -74.78 -12.11
C SER A 206 58.99 -75.85 -13.08
N SER A 207 58.52 -75.82 -14.34
CA SER A 207 58.99 -76.74 -15.38
C SER A 207 60.47 -76.50 -15.73
N ALA A 208 60.89 -75.24 -15.83
CA ALA A 208 62.28 -74.89 -16.09
C ALA A 208 63.22 -75.31 -14.94
N GLU A 209 62.79 -75.15 -13.69
CA GLU A 209 63.54 -75.60 -12.51
C GLU A 209 63.72 -77.12 -12.45
N LYS A 210 62.67 -77.88 -12.81
CA LYS A 210 62.75 -79.34 -12.94
C LYS A 210 63.72 -79.76 -14.05
N ALA A 211 63.64 -79.12 -15.22
CA ALA A 211 64.53 -79.40 -16.34
C ALA A 211 65.99 -79.10 -16.00
N LEU A 212 66.27 -78.00 -15.30
CA LEU A 212 67.60 -77.66 -14.82
C LEU A 212 68.15 -78.71 -13.85
N SER A 213 67.32 -79.14 -12.90
CA SER A 213 67.71 -80.17 -11.93
C SER A 213 68.04 -81.50 -12.62
N ALA A 214 67.21 -81.91 -13.59
CA ALA A 214 67.47 -83.11 -14.39
C ALA A 214 68.77 -82.99 -15.21
N ALA A 215 69.02 -81.84 -15.84
CA ALA A 215 70.23 -81.61 -16.63
C ALA A 215 71.50 -81.64 -15.76
N LYS A 216 71.46 -81.07 -14.54
CA LYS A 216 72.56 -81.18 -13.56
C LYS A 216 72.87 -82.63 -13.20
N SER A 217 71.84 -83.42 -12.89
CA SER A 217 72.01 -84.84 -12.57
C SER A 217 72.58 -85.64 -13.74
N GLN A 218 72.17 -85.32 -14.98
CA GLN A 218 72.68 -85.97 -16.18
C GLN A 218 74.16 -85.68 -16.40
N VAL A 219 74.64 -84.46 -16.18
CA VAL A 219 76.07 -84.12 -16.26
C VAL A 219 76.88 -84.97 -15.28
N VAL A 220 76.46 -85.03 -14.01
CA VAL A 220 77.12 -85.84 -12.98
C VAL A 220 77.18 -87.31 -13.38
N ALA A 221 76.08 -87.87 -13.90
CA ALA A 221 76.04 -89.26 -14.37
C ALA A 221 77.00 -89.51 -15.54
N GLN A 222 77.12 -88.56 -16.47
CA GLN A 222 78.04 -88.69 -17.61
C GLN A 222 79.51 -88.50 -17.19
N GLU A 223 79.82 -87.65 -16.22
CA GLU A 223 81.16 -87.52 -15.64
C GLU A 223 81.61 -88.84 -14.98
N ALA A 224 80.71 -89.48 -14.23
CA ALA A 224 80.96 -90.80 -13.65
C ALA A 224 81.17 -91.87 -14.74
N ALA A 225 80.38 -91.84 -15.82
CA ALA A 225 80.51 -92.78 -16.93
C ALA A 225 81.82 -92.60 -17.72
N VAL A 226 82.28 -91.35 -17.92
CA VAL A 226 83.59 -91.05 -18.50
C VAL A 226 84.70 -91.58 -17.61
N SER A 227 84.62 -91.37 -16.30
CA SER A 227 85.61 -91.86 -15.34
C SER A 227 85.71 -93.40 -15.35
N ALA A 228 84.58 -94.09 -15.40
CA ALA A 228 84.54 -95.55 -15.53
C ALA A 228 85.13 -96.03 -16.87
N ALA A 229 84.81 -95.37 -17.99
CA ALA A 229 85.38 -95.71 -19.30
C ALA A 229 86.90 -95.48 -19.33
N GLN A 230 87.40 -94.43 -18.67
CA GLN A 230 88.82 -94.17 -18.53
C GLN A 230 89.54 -95.29 -17.77
N ALA A 231 88.93 -95.77 -16.67
CA ALA A 231 89.44 -96.91 -15.92
C ALA A 231 89.47 -98.20 -16.77
N THR A 232 88.45 -98.44 -17.60
CA THR A 232 88.44 -99.57 -18.55
C THR A 232 89.56 -99.48 -19.58
N VAL A 233 89.84 -98.28 -20.12
CA VAL A 233 90.97 -98.05 -21.02
C VAL A 233 92.29 -98.37 -20.32
N THR A 234 92.51 -97.88 -19.09
CA THR A 234 93.72 -98.17 -18.32
C THR A 234 93.91 -99.67 -18.08
N SER A 235 92.84 -100.38 -17.72
CA SER A 235 92.87 -101.84 -17.55
C SER A 235 93.20 -102.57 -18.86
N ALA A 236 92.62 -102.15 -19.99
CA ALA A 236 92.91 -102.73 -21.30
C ALA A 236 94.35 -102.46 -21.77
N GLN A 237 94.90 -101.28 -21.46
CA GLN A 237 96.30 -100.94 -21.71
C GLN A 237 97.25 -101.83 -20.89
N ALA A 238 96.94 -102.08 -19.62
CA ALA A 238 97.71 -102.98 -18.77
C ALA A 238 97.70 -104.42 -19.32
N ALA A 239 96.54 -104.90 -19.80
CA ALA A 239 96.40 -106.23 -20.39
C ALA A 239 97.26 -106.41 -21.67
N ILE A 240 97.27 -105.43 -22.58
CA ILE A 240 98.06 -105.50 -23.83
C ILE A 240 99.58 -105.50 -23.59
N ALA A 241 100.02 -104.92 -22.47
CA ALA A 241 101.43 -104.92 -22.06
C ALA A 241 101.89 -106.30 -21.59
N GLY A 242 100.97 -107.08 -21.00
CA GLY A 242 101.21 -108.46 -20.53
C GLY A 242 100.92 -109.54 -21.59
N ASP A 243 99.99 -109.30 -22.51
CA ASP A 243 99.60 -110.22 -23.59
C ASP A 243 99.43 -109.46 -24.91
N LYS A 244 100.33 -109.70 -25.88
CA LYS A 244 100.38 -108.99 -27.18
C LYS A 244 99.51 -109.65 -28.26
N THR A 245 98.46 -110.36 -27.87
CA THR A 245 97.52 -111.01 -28.79
C THR A 245 96.62 -110.01 -29.52
N ALA A 246 96.10 -110.43 -30.68
CA ALA A 246 95.15 -109.64 -31.46
C ALA A 246 93.85 -109.32 -30.69
N SER A 247 93.43 -110.21 -29.77
CA SER A 247 92.27 -110.01 -28.91
C SER A 247 92.48 -108.87 -27.90
N ALA A 248 93.66 -108.78 -27.29
CA ALA A 248 94.00 -107.69 -26.36
C ALA A 248 94.04 -106.33 -27.08
N ALA A 249 94.53 -106.28 -28.32
CA ALA A 249 94.47 -105.09 -29.17
C ALA A 249 93.05 -104.65 -29.51
N ALA A 250 92.17 -105.60 -29.85
CA ALA A 250 90.76 -105.32 -30.12
C ALA A 250 90.03 -104.80 -28.87
N ALA A 251 90.33 -105.34 -27.69
CA ALA A 251 89.75 -104.88 -26.42
C ALA A 251 90.15 -103.43 -26.09
N LEU A 252 91.41 -103.05 -26.30
CA LEU A 252 91.87 -101.67 -26.12
C LEU A 252 91.18 -100.72 -27.09
N ALA A 253 91.10 -101.07 -28.38
CA ALA A 253 90.40 -100.26 -29.38
C ALA A 253 88.91 -100.05 -29.02
N SER A 254 88.25 -101.12 -28.54
CA SER A 254 86.86 -101.05 -28.06
C SER A 254 86.72 -100.12 -26.86
N ALA A 255 87.61 -100.21 -25.86
CA ALA A 255 87.60 -99.34 -24.68
C ALA A 255 87.82 -97.86 -25.05
N GLN A 256 88.73 -97.59 -25.99
CA GLN A 256 88.95 -96.23 -26.52
C GLN A 256 87.71 -95.68 -27.23
N GLY A 257 87.05 -96.51 -28.04
CA GLY A 257 85.78 -96.15 -28.68
C GLY A 257 84.68 -95.84 -27.66
N GLN A 258 84.57 -96.62 -26.58
CA GLN A 258 83.62 -96.36 -25.49
C GLN A 258 83.93 -95.05 -24.76
N LEU A 259 85.20 -94.77 -24.45
CA LEU A 259 85.60 -93.50 -23.83
C LEU A 259 85.26 -92.30 -24.71
N GLN A 260 85.49 -92.40 -26.02
CA GLN A 260 85.14 -91.35 -26.97
C GLN A 260 83.61 -91.12 -27.01
N ALA A 261 82.82 -92.20 -27.03
CA ALA A 261 81.37 -92.12 -26.98
C ALA A 261 80.86 -91.48 -25.68
N LYS A 262 81.42 -91.84 -24.51
CA LYS A 262 81.05 -91.23 -23.23
C LYS A 262 81.45 -89.76 -23.13
N THR A 263 82.61 -89.39 -23.68
CA THR A 263 83.05 -87.99 -23.76
C THR A 263 82.08 -87.16 -24.62
N ALA A 264 81.61 -87.71 -25.74
CA ALA A 264 80.59 -87.07 -26.56
C ALA A 264 79.25 -86.93 -25.82
N SER A 265 78.82 -87.95 -25.07
CA SER A 265 77.62 -87.88 -24.22
C SER A 265 77.74 -86.83 -23.11
N LEU A 266 78.91 -86.68 -22.48
CA LEU A 266 79.15 -85.63 -21.49
C LEU A 266 79.02 -84.23 -22.12
N LYS A 267 79.62 -84.02 -23.30
CA LYS A 267 79.50 -82.74 -24.02
C LYS A 267 78.04 -82.41 -24.36
N ALA A 268 77.26 -83.42 -24.79
CA ALA A 268 75.83 -83.25 -25.03
C ALA A 268 75.06 -82.89 -23.74
N ALA A 269 75.39 -83.53 -22.60
CA ALA A 269 74.78 -83.20 -21.31
C ALA A 269 75.11 -81.78 -20.83
N GLN A 270 76.35 -81.31 -21.03
CA GLN A 270 76.76 -79.94 -20.73
C GLN A 270 76.02 -78.91 -21.59
N ALA A 271 75.80 -79.20 -22.88
CA ALA A 271 74.98 -78.36 -23.75
C ALA A 271 73.52 -78.31 -23.29
N ALA A 272 72.95 -79.45 -22.87
CA ALA A 272 71.59 -79.50 -22.30
C ALA A 272 71.48 -78.69 -20.99
N LEU A 273 72.51 -78.72 -20.13
CA LEU A 273 72.58 -77.91 -18.91
C LEU A 273 72.57 -76.41 -19.23
N ALA A 274 73.38 -75.96 -20.19
CA ALA A 274 73.40 -74.57 -20.63
C ALA A 274 72.03 -74.10 -21.15
N SER A 275 71.36 -74.92 -21.97
CA SER A 275 69.99 -74.65 -22.44
C SER A 275 68.98 -74.58 -21.29
N ALA A 276 69.10 -75.44 -20.28
CA ALA A 276 68.21 -75.41 -19.12
C ALA A 276 68.42 -74.15 -18.24
N GLN A 277 69.67 -73.69 -18.08
CA GLN A 277 69.99 -72.44 -17.38
C GLN A 277 69.43 -71.21 -18.11
N ALA A 278 69.54 -71.18 -19.44
CA ALA A 278 68.95 -70.12 -20.26
C ALA A 278 67.41 -70.10 -20.12
N SER A 279 66.76 -71.26 -20.18
CA SER A 279 65.32 -71.40 -19.97
C SER A 279 64.88 -70.94 -18.58
N GLN A 280 65.63 -71.26 -17.52
CA GLN A 280 65.32 -70.79 -16.16
C GLN A 280 65.42 -69.26 -16.06
N THR A 281 66.46 -68.66 -16.67
CA THR A 281 66.64 -67.20 -16.70
C THR A 281 65.47 -66.51 -17.39
N ALA A 282 65.05 -67.04 -18.55
CA ALA A 282 63.89 -66.52 -19.28
C ALA A 282 62.58 -66.66 -18.46
N ALA A 283 62.38 -67.79 -17.78
CA ALA A 283 61.20 -68.01 -16.94
C ALA A 283 61.15 -67.05 -15.73
N ASN A 284 62.29 -66.79 -15.08
CA ASN A 284 62.37 -65.81 -13.99
C ASN A 284 62.07 -64.38 -14.46
N ALA A 285 62.58 -63.99 -15.62
CA ALA A 285 62.26 -62.69 -16.22
C ALA A 285 60.76 -62.56 -16.54
N ALA A 286 60.16 -63.61 -17.10
CA ALA A 286 58.73 -63.66 -17.35
C ALA A 286 57.92 -63.56 -16.05
N ALA A 287 58.34 -64.26 -14.98
CA ALA A 287 57.65 -64.22 -13.68
C ALA A 287 57.65 -62.82 -13.08
N THR A 288 58.80 -62.13 -13.14
CA THR A 288 58.93 -60.73 -12.71
C THR A 288 57.98 -59.82 -13.50
N LYS A 289 57.92 -60.00 -14.83
CA LYS A 289 56.99 -59.24 -15.69
C LYS A 289 55.53 -59.52 -15.33
N ALA A 290 55.17 -60.77 -15.07
CA ALA A 290 53.80 -61.14 -14.68
C ALA A 290 53.39 -60.50 -13.34
N GLN A 291 54.27 -60.49 -12.36
CA GLN A 291 54.06 -59.84 -11.06
C GLN A 291 53.80 -58.33 -11.23
N ALA A 292 54.59 -57.66 -12.08
CA ALA A 292 54.41 -56.25 -12.39
C ALA A 292 53.07 -55.98 -13.09
N THR A 293 52.67 -56.83 -14.05
CA THR A 293 51.38 -56.72 -14.75
C THR A 293 50.19 -56.84 -13.78
N VAL A 294 50.22 -57.81 -12.85
CA VAL A 294 49.17 -57.95 -11.82
C VAL A 294 49.09 -56.71 -10.93
N SER A 295 50.24 -56.20 -10.49
CA SER A 295 50.30 -55.00 -9.64
C SER A 295 49.73 -53.77 -10.35
N ALA A 296 50.05 -53.59 -11.63
CA ALA A 296 49.51 -52.50 -12.45
C ALA A 296 48.00 -52.64 -12.66
N ALA A 297 47.50 -53.86 -12.93
CA ALA A 297 46.08 -54.11 -13.09
C ALA A 297 45.29 -53.84 -11.79
N GLN A 298 45.83 -54.21 -10.63
CA GLN A 298 45.23 -53.91 -9.33
C GLN A 298 45.13 -52.40 -9.07
N ALA A 299 46.20 -51.65 -9.36
CA ALA A 299 46.20 -50.19 -9.24
C ALA A 299 45.17 -49.53 -10.17
N ALA A 300 45.04 -50.03 -11.41
CA ALA A 300 44.03 -49.56 -12.35
C ALA A 300 42.60 -49.83 -11.85
N LEU A 301 42.35 -51.00 -11.27
CA LEU A 301 41.05 -51.34 -10.67
C LEU A 301 40.71 -50.41 -9.50
N THR A 302 41.65 -50.16 -8.58
CA THR A 302 41.45 -49.22 -7.47
C THR A 302 41.12 -47.81 -7.96
N LYS A 303 41.83 -47.32 -8.99
CA LYS A 303 41.54 -46.02 -9.60
C LYS A 303 40.13 -45.98 -10.22
N ALA A 304 39.73 -47.03 -10.92
CA ALA A 304 38.39 -47.11 -11.52
C ALA A 304 37.28 -47.11 -10.46
N GLN A 305 37.47 -47.84 -9.34
CA GLN A 305 36.55 -47.86 -8.22
C GLN A 305 36.41 -46.47 -7.56
N ALA A 306 37.53 -45.76 -7.37
CA ALA A 306 37.50 -44.40 -6.84
C ALA A 306 36.71 -43.43 -7.75
N SER A 307 36.84 -43.56 -9.08
CA SER A 307 36.04 -42.77 -10.02
C SER A 307 34.54 -43.04 -9.90
N VAL A 308 34.12 -44.30 -9.67
CA VAL A 308 32.70 -44.63 -9.44
C VAL A 308 32.19 -43.98 -8.16
N SER A 309 32.94 -44.08 -7.05
CA SER A 309 32.54 -43.45 -5.79
C SER A 309 32.43 -41.92 -5.90
N ALA A 310 33.35 -41.29 -6.64
CA ALA A 310 33.29 -39.85 -6.91
C ALA A 310 32.05 -39.47 -7.75
N ALA A 311 31.75 -40.25 -8.79
CA ALA A 311 30.55 -40.02 -9.62
C ALA A 311 29.24 -40.21 -8.82
N GLN A 312 29.19 -41.18 -7.90
CA GLN A 312 28.03 -41.38 -7.02
C GLN A 312 27.84 -40.22 -6.04
N ALA A 313 28.93 -39.71 -5.45
CA ALA A 313 28.86 -38.55 -4.56
C ALA A 313 28.37 -37.30 -5.30
N ALA A 314 28.87 -37.07 -6.53
CA ALA A 314 28.41 -35.97 -7.38
C ALA A 314 26.92 -36.12 -7.74
N LEU A 315 26.48 -37.32 -8.13
CA LEU A 315 25.07 -37.60 -8.42
C LEU A 315 24.16 -37.27 -7.22
N GLN A 316 24.56 -37.63 -6.01
CA GLN A 316 23.78 -37.32 -4.82
C GLN A 316 23.72 -35.81 -4.52
N SER A 317 24.80 -35.08 -4.79
CA SER A 317 24.82 -33.61 -4.71
C SER A 317 23.84 -32.99 -5.71
N ASP A 318 23.92 -33.39 -6.98
CA ASP A 318 23.10 -32.85 -8.06
C ASP A 318 21.60 -33.14 -7.83
N GLN A 319 21.25 -34.32 -7.29
CA GLN A 319 19.87 -34.65 -6.89
C GLN A 319 19.34 -33.77 -5.75
N SER A 320 20.21 -33.40 -4.80
CA SER A 320 19.84 -32.48 -3.73
C SER A 320 19.60 -31.07 -4.27
N GLU A 321 20.45 -30.61 -5.18
CA GLU A 321 20.29 -29.31 -5.86
C GLU A 321 19.03 -29.26 -6.71
N GLN A 322 18.72 -30.33 -7.47
CA GLN A 322 17.47 -30.45 -8.22
C GLN A 322 16.24 -30.35 -7.31
N SER A 323 16.27 -31.04 -6.16
CA SER A 323 15.18 -31.00 -5.18
C SER A 323 15.00 -29.59 -4.59
N ALA A 324 16.10 -28.90 -4.27
CA ALA A 324 16.08 -27.52 -3.78
C ALA A 324 15.54 -26.55 -4.85
N ALA A 325 15.96 -26.70 -6.10
CA ALA A 325 15.47 -25.89 -7.23
C ALA A 325 13.96 -26.10 -7.44
N GLN A 326 13.46 -27.34 -7.32
CA GLN A 326 12.03 -27.62 -7.42
C GLN A 326 11.23 -26.97 -6.26
N ALA A 327 11.78 -26.99 -5.04
CA ALA A 327 11.17 -26.31 -3.91
C ALA A 327 11.12 -24.79 -4.11
N ALA A 328 12.14 -24.19 -4.74
CA ALA A 328 12.16 -22.78 -5.09
C ALA A 328 11.11 -22.43 -6.15
N VAL A 329 10.91 -23.28 -7.17
CA VAL A 329 9.81 -23.12 -8.15
C VAL A 329 8.46 -23.13 -7.46
N ASN A 330 8.22 -24.08 -6.55
CA ASN A 330 6.94 -24.18 -5.85
C ASN A 330 6.68 -22.94 -4.98
N GLN A 331 7.70 -22.42 -4.29
CA GLN A 331 7.60 -21.19 -3.51
C GLN A 331 7.34 -19.96 -4.38
N ALA A 332 8.07 -19.82 -5.51
CA ALA A 332 7.88 -18.72 -6.44
C ALA A 332 6.48 -18.77 -7.08
N ALA A 333 6.00 -19.95 -7.47
CA ALA A 333 4.66 -20.13 -8.00
C ALA A 333 3.57 -19.76 -6.97
N ALA A 334 3.76 -20.14 -5.70
CA ALA A 334 2.87 -19.75 -4.61
C ALA A 334 2.87 -18.23 -4.38
N ALA A 335 4.04 -17.57 -4.45
CA ALA A 335 4.15 -16.13 -4.34
C ALA A 335 3.41 -15.40 -5.48
N VAL A 336 3.61 -15.84 -6.73
CA VAL A 336 2.86 -15.31 -7.89
C VAL A 336 1.35 -15.49 -7.70
N ALA A 337 0.91 -16.68 -7.29
CA ALA A 337 -0.51 -16.96 -7.07
C ALA A 337 -1.10 -16.06 -5.96
N SER A 338 -0.38 -15.88 -4.86
CA SER A 338 -0.80 -15.00 -3.75
C SER A 338 -0.84 -13.53 -4.18
N ALA A 339 0.17 -13.05 -4.90
CA ALA A 339 0.22 -11.69 -5.40
C ALA A 339 -0.93 -11.41 -6.40
N ALA A 340 -1.24 -12.37 -7.28
CA ALA A 340 -2.36 -12.28 -8.21
C ALA A 340 -3.73 -12.30 -7.50
N ALA A 341 -3.87 -13.12 -6.46
CA ALA A 341 -5.08 -13.16 -5.62
C ALA A 341 -5.26 -11.90 -4.76
N ASN A 342 -4.17 -11.20 -4.43
CA ASN A 342 -4.23 -9.93 -3.69
C ASN A 342 -4.36 -8.69 -4.58
N GLN A 343 -4.38 -8.86 -5.91
CA GLN A 343 -4.56 -7.76 -6.84
C GLN A 343 -6.04 -7.34 -6.88
N ILE A 344 -6.32 -6.13 -6.37
CA ILE A 344 -7.65 -5.52 -6.43
C ILE A 344 -8.07 -5.34 -7.89
N PRO A 345 -9.26 -5.82 -8.30
CA PRO A 345 -9.78 -5.59 -9.66
C PRO A 345 -9.84 -4.10 -10.01
N SER A 346 -9.53 -3.76 -11.26
CA SER A 346 -9.64 -2.39 -11.76
C SER A 346 -10.94 -2.22 -12.53
N SER A 347 -11.95 -1.61 -11.94
CA SER A 347 -13.24 -1.36 -12.59
C SER A 347 -13.51 0.14 -12.70
N THR A 348 -14.23 0.54 -13.75
CA THR A 348 -14.56 1.96 -14.00
C THR A 348 -16.05 2.22 -13.99
N ILE A 349 -16.47 3.34 -13.37
CA ILE A 349 -17.83 3.84 -13.40
C ILE A 349 -17.89 5.19 -14.13
N THR A 350 -18.68 5.25 -15.20
CA THR A 350 -18.92 6.48 -15.97
C THR A 350 -20.41 6.79 -15.99
N LEU A 351 -20.81 7.95 -15.46
CA LEU A 351 -22.21 8.39 -15.51
C LEU A 351 -22.60 8.81 -16.93
N PRO A 352 -23.85 8.57 -17.35
CA PRO A 352 -24.31 9.06 -18.64
C PRO A 352 -24.17 10.59 -18.73
N ALA A 353 -23.85 11.11 -19.91
CA ALA A 353 -23.76 12.54 -20.14
C ALA A 353 -25.08 13.24 -19.74
N GLY A 354 -24.98 14.32 -18.97
CA GLY A 354 -26.14 15.07 -18.48
C GLY A 354 -26.85 14.47 -17.26
N TYR A 355 -26.50 13.24 -16.83
CA TYR A 355 -27.16 12.57 -15.70
C TYR A 355 -27.02 13.34 -14.38
N VAL A 356 -25.82 13.87 -14.08
CA VAL A 356 -25.57 14.67 -12.86
C VAL A 356 -26.47 15.92 -12.82
N ALA A 357 -26.63 16.60 -13.95
CA ALA A 357 -27.47 17.80 -14.05
C ALA A 357 -28.96 17.44 -13.92
N ALA A 358 -29.39 16.38 -14.59
CA ALA A 358 -30.76 15.88 -14.53
C ALA A 358 -31.16 15.45 -13.11
N LEU A 359 -30.29 14.71 -12.40
CA LEU A 359 -30.55 14.28 -11.03
C LEU A 359 -30.65 15.48 -10.06
N LYS A 360 -29.76 16.46 -10.19
CA LYS A 360 -29.83 17.72 -9.42
C LYS A 360 -31.13 18.48 -9.70
N GLY A 361 -31.61 18.45 -10.95
CA GLY A 361 -32.89 19.04 -11.35
C GLY A 361 -34.10 18.29 -10.79
N TYR A 362 -34.05 16.95 -10.80
CA TYR A 362 -35.11 16.10 -10.25
C TYR A 362 -35.30 16.33 -8.76
N VAL A 363 -34.21 16.38 -7.98
CA VAL A 363 -34.25 16.70 -6.54
C VAL A 363 -34.85 18.09 -6.28
N LYS A 364 -34.67 19.04 -7.20
CA LYS A 364 -35.26 20.39 -7.13
C LYS A 364 -36.67 20.50 -7.72
N GLY A 365 -37.23 19.41 -8.25
CA GLY A 365 -38.53 19.37 -8.91
C GLY A 365 -38.57 20.04 -10.29
N THR A 366 -37.42 20.36 -10.90
CA THR A 366 -37.33 21.02 -12.23
C THR A 366 -37.18 20.04 -13.38
N VAL A 367 -36.93 18.76 -13.09
CA VAL A 367 -36.84 17.65 -14.06
C VAL A 367 -37.78 16.56 -13.59
N THR A 368 -38.54 15.95 -14.50
CA THR A 368 -39.46 14.86 -14.14
C THR A 368 -38.72 13.54 -13.97
N SER A 369 -39.37 12.58 -13.29
CA SER A 369 -38.82 11.22 -13.16
C SER A 369 -38.58 10.56 -14.52
N ASP A 370 -39.47 10.80 -15.50
CA ASP A 370 -39.37 10.22 -16.85
C ASP A 370 -38.16 10.76 -17.62
N GLU A 371 -37.87 12.06 -17.48
CA GLU A 371 -36.74 12.70 -18.14
C GLU A 371 -35.41 12.28 -17.52
N LEU A 372 -35.35 12.16 -16.19
CA LEU A 372 -34.21 11.56 -15.48
C LEU A 372 -33.97 10.11 -15.93
N ASN A 373 -35.03 9.29 -15.98
CA ASN A 373 -34.96 7.88 -16.39
C ASN A 373 -34.51 7.72 -17.85
N LYS A 374 -34.90 8.64 -18.74
CA LYS A 374 -34.45 8.65 -20.14
C LYS A 374 -32.96 8.96 -20.30
N ILE A 375 -32.40 9.85 -19.48
CA ILE A 375 -30.96 10.17 -19.48
C ILE A 375 -30.16 9.04 -18.83
N ALA A 376 -30.68 8.50 -17.72
CA ALA A 376 -30.15 7.30 -17.07
C ALA A 376 -30.01 6.12 -18.05
N ALA A 377 -31.05 5.86 -18.86
CA ALA A 377 -31.08 4.77 -19.83
C ALA A 377 -30.02 4.87 -20.94
N GLN A 378 -29.58 6.07 -21.32
CA GLN A 378 -28.64 6.27 -22.43
C GLN A 378 -27.21 5.79 -22.16
N GLY A 379 -26.82 5.63 -20.88
CA GLY A 379 -25.50 5.14 -20.51
C GLY A 379 -25.52 3.89 -19.65
N LEU A 380 -26.64 3.15 -19.60
CA LEU A 380 -26.76 1.93 -18.80
C LEU A 380 -25.68 0.89 -19.16
N ASP A 381 -25.24 0.84 -20.43
CA ASP A 381 -24.22 -0.09 -20.92
C ASP A 381 -22.79 0.40 -20.73
N GLN A 382 -22.57 1.72 -20.57
CA GLN A 382 -21.25 2.30 -20.29
C GLN A 382 -21.04 2.62 -18.80
N PHE A 383 -22.03 2.30 -17.98
CA PHE A 383 -22.07 2.71 -16.58
C PHE A 383 -21.03 1.99 -15.72
N TYR A 384 -20.80 0.70 -15.95
CA TYR A 384 -19.89 -0.13 -15.15
C TYR A 384 -19.24 -1.18 -16.03
N ASP A 385 -17.92 -1.12 -16.15
CA ASP A 385 -17.11 -2.13 -16.81
C ASP A 385 -16.34 -2.93 -15.75
N PHE A 386 -16.82 -4.14 -15.45
CA PHE A 386 -16.17 -5.02 -14.49
C PHE A 386 -15.05 -5.81 -15.16
N GLN A 387 -13.83 -5.58 -14.70
CA GLN A 387 -12.68 -6.38 -15.10
C GLN A 387 -12.49 -7.51 -14.10
N ALA A 388 -12.93 -8.72 -14.46
CA ALA A 388 -12.78 -9.89 -13.61
C ALA A 388 -11.29 -10.22 -13.39
N ASN A 389 -10.94 -10.61 -12.16
CA ASN A 389 -9.61 -11.14 -11.85
C ASN A 389 -9.67 -12.67 -11.81
N ALA A 390 -9.01 -13.31 -12.77
CA ALA A 390 -9.02 -14.76 -12.92
C ALA A 390 -8.39 -15.53 -11.73
N ALA A 391 -7.50 -14.90 -10.94
CA ALA A 391 -6.97 -15.50 -9.72
C ALA A 391 -8.02 -15.46 -8.60
N LEU A 392 -8.74 -14.33 -8.48
CA LEU A 392 -9.83 -14.17 -7.52
C LEU A 392 -11.03 -15.07 -7.80
N SER A 393 -11.28 -15.43 -9.06
CA SER A 393 -12.30 -16.42 -9.44
C SER A 393 -12.00 -17.85 -8.94
N LYS A 394 -10.81 -18.11 -8.39
CA LYS A 394 -10.44 -19.41 -7.82
C LYS A 394 -10.45 -19.41 -6.29
N VAL A 395 -10.61 -18.24 -5.67
CA VAL A 395 -10.67 -18.09 -4.21
C VAL A 395 -12.12 -18.25 -3.79
N ILE A 396 -12.46 -19.42 -3.24
CA ILE A 396 -13.82 -19.72 -2.79
C ILE A 396 -13.98 -19.21 -1.35
N VAL A 397 -14.97 -18.34 -1.14
CA VAL A 397 -15.25 -17.69 0.15
C VAL A 397 -16.52 -18.22 0.82
N SER A 398 -17.32 -18.99 0.09
CA SER A 398 -18.45 -19.78 0.60
C SER A 398 -18.73 -20.98 -0.32
N GLN A 399 -19.13 -22.10 0.26
CA GLN A 399 -19.62 -23.30 -0.45
C GLN A 399 -20.93 -23.81 0.15
N ASN A 400 -21.83 -24.29 -0.70
CA ASN A 400 -23.09 -24.94 -0.36
C ASN A 400 -23.94 -24.14 0.65
N GLY A 401 -23.97 -22.82 0.51
CA GLY A 401 -24.73 -21.92 1.40
C GLY A 401 -24.10 -21.69 2.77
N SER A 402 -22.83 -22.06 2.97
CA SER A 402 -22.07 -21.72 4.18
C SER A 402 -21.90 -20.20 4.32
N ALA A 403 -21.66 -19.71 5.54
CA ALA A 403 -21.38 -18.30 5.77
C ALA A 403 -20.12 -17.86 4.98
N ILE A 404 -20.20 -16.68 4.35
CA ILE A 404 -19.04 -16.07 3.70
C ILE A 404 -18.00 -15.74 4.77
N THR A 405 -16.79 -16.24 4.59
CA THR A 405 -15.66 -15.96 5.49
C THR A 405 -14.56 -15.26 4.72
N LEU A 406 -14.14 -14.10 5.20
CA LEU A 406 -13.09 -13.28 4.61
C LEU A 406 -11.99 -13.03 5.63
N THR A 407 -10.75 -12.95 5.15
CA THR A 407 -9.61 -12.43 5.92
C THR A 407 -9.70 -10.91 6.05
N ALA A 408 -9.02 -10.34 7.06
CA ALA A 408 -8.96 -8.89 7.24
C ALA A 408 -8.43 -8.15 5.99
N GLN A 409 -7.48 -8.76 5.27
CA GLN A 409 -6.96 -8.21 4.03
C GLN A 409 -8.00 -8.21 2.91
N GLU A 410 -8.81 -9.27 2.78
CA GLU A 410 -9.88 -9.34 1.78
C GLU A 410 -11.00 -8.35 2.08
N VAL A 411 -11.37 -8.16 3.36
CA VAL A 411 -12.31 -7.11 3.78
C VAL A 411 -11.76 -5.73 3.42
N GLN A 412 -10.51 -5.44 3.76
CA GLN A 412 -9.87 -4.17 3.42
C GLN A 412 -9.83 -3.94 1.90
N ASN A 413 -9.46 -4.95 1.10
CA ASN A 413 -9.39 -4.85 -0.35
C ASN A 413 -10.77 -4.61 -0.99
N LEU A 414 -11.82 -5.29 -0.49
CA LEU A 414 -13.21 -5.05 -0.92
C LEU A 414 -13.66 -3.63 -0.55
N SER A 415 -13.34 -3.15 0.65
CA SER A 415 -13.65 -1.78 1.06
C SER A 415 -12.93 -0.74 0.21
N LEU A 416 -11.65 -0.93 -0.09
CA LEU A 416 -10.87 -0.03 -0.95
C LEU A 416 -11.39 -0.03 -2.40
N TYR A 417 -11.81 -1.18 -2.91
CA TYR A 417 -12.46 -1.30 -4.20
C TYR A 417 -13.79 -0.53 -4.25
N ALA A 418 -14.65 -0.73 -3.24
CA ALA A 418 -15.91 0.00 -3.11
C ALA A 418 -15.68 1.52 -3.02
N GLN A 419 -14.72 1.95 -2.20
CA GLN A 419 -14.30 3.34 -2.08
C GLN A 419 -13.86 3.91 -3.43
N ASN A 420 -13.05 3.16 -4.20
CA ASN A 420 -12.59 3.59 -5.51
C ASN A 420 -13.78 3.83 -6.46
N LEU A 421 -14.69 2.86 -6.58
CA LEU A 421 -15.89 2.96 -7.41
C LEU A 421 -16.79 4.14 -7.01
N ILE A 422 -17.05 4.30 -5.72
CA ILE A 422 -17.86 5.40 -5.19
C ILE A 422 -17.18 6.75 -5.45
N ASN A 423 -15.86 6.85 -5.28
CA ASN A 423 -15.11 8.07 -5.54
C ASN A 423 -15.11 8.46 -7.03
N GLN A 424 -15.15 7.50 -7.96
CA GLN A 424 -15.34 7.80 -9.39
C GLN A 424 -16.69 8.47 -9.66
N ILE A 425 -17.76 8.06 -8.97
CA ILE A 425 -19.08 8.71 -9.05
C ILE A 425 -19.03 10.10 -8.41
N LEU A 426 -18.50 10.21 -7.19
CA LEU A 426 -18.44 11.47 -6.43
C LEU A 426 -17.63 12.55 -7.17
N ALA A 427 -16.55 12.15 -7.85
CA ALA A 427 -15.77 13.05 -8.70
C ALA A 427 -16.61 13.64 -9.83
N GLN A 428 -17.45 12.84 -10.50
CA GLN A 428 -18.34 13.31 -11.57
C GLN A 428 -19.46 14.22 -11.04
N PHE A 429 -19.89 14.05 -9.78
CA PHE A 429 -20.83 14.95 -9.11
C PHE A 429 -20.21 16.26 -8.60
N GLY A 430 -18.86 16.32 -8.54
CA GLY A 430 -18.11 17.40 -7.92
C GLY A 430 -18.24 17.43 -6.39
N THR A 431 -18.47 16.26 -5.78
CA THR A 431 -18.66 16.09 -4.33
C THR A 431 -17.42 15.51 -3.66
N ARG A 432 -17.31 15.65 -2.34
CA ARG A 432 -16.17 15.11 -1.57
C ARG A 432 -16.04 13.60 -1.78
N ALA A 433 -14.81 13.11 -1.81
CA ALA A 433 -14.53 11.68 -1.81
C ALA A 433 -14.64 11.08 -0.41
N VAL A 434 -14.95 9.79 -0.34
CA VAL A 434 -15.02 8.98 0.88
C VAL A 434 -13.71 8.23 1.10
N LEU A 435 -13.48 7.82 2.35
CA LEU A 435 -12.23 7.19 2.81
C LEU A 435 -12.54 5.91 3.58
N VAL A 436 -11.76 4.87 3.34
CA VAL A 436 -11.65 3.69 4.19
C VAL A 436 -10.58 4.00 5.23
N THR A 437 -10.99 3.89 6.48
CA THR A 437 -10.16 4.04 7.68
C THR A 437 -10.25 2.75 8.50
N GLN A 438 -9.35 2.57 9.46
CA GLN A 438 -9.46 1.43 10.37
C GLN A 438 -10.81 1.43 11.10
N SER A 439 -11.25 2.59 11.60
CA SER A 439 -12.55 2.71 12.26
C SER A 439 -13.74 2.36 11.35
N SER A 440 -13.66 2.60 10.04
CA SER A 440 -14.72 2.17 9.11
C SER A 440 -14.70 0.66 8.84
N LEU A 441 -13.52 0.02 8.91
CA LEU A 441 -13.41 -1.44 8.80
C LEU A 441 -13.97 -2.10 10.05
N ASP A 442 -13.61 -1.59 11.24
CA ASP A 442 -14.11 -2.07 12.53
C ASP A 442 -15.64 -1.92 12.63
N TYR A 443 -16.17 -0.80 12.12
CA TYR A 443 -17.62 -0.57 12.01
C TYR A 443 -18.28 -1.64 11.14
N VAL A 444 -17.74 -1.92 9.94
CA VAL A 444 -18.26 -2.97 9.04
C VAL A 444 -18.22 -4.35 9.69
N GLU A 445 -17.12 -4.70 10.37
CA GLU A 445 -17.02 -5.98 11.09
C GLU A 445 -18.08 -6.12 12.19
N THR A 446 -18.34 -5.02 12.93
CA THR A 446 -19.36 -4.98 13.98
C THR A 446 -20.77 -5.21 13.40
N VAL A 447 -21.10 -4.53 12.30
CA VAL A 447 -22.38 -4.69 11.61
C VAL A 447 -22.55 -6.11 11.09
N VAL A 448 -21.55 -6.66 10.39
CA VAL A 448 -21.59 -8.04 9.87
C VAL A 448 -21.74 -9.07 10.99
N ALA A 449 -21.02 -8.91 12.09
CA ALA A 449 -21.15 -9.77 13.27
C ALA A 449 -22.57 -9.72 13.86
N GLY A 450 -23.16 -8.52 13.96
CA GLY A 450 -24.53 -8.35 14.42
C GLY A 450 -25.56 -9.02 13.51
N TYR A 451 -25.42 -8.87 12.19
CA TYR A 451 -26.29 -9.58 11.23
C TYR A 451 -26.17 -11.10 11.35
N ASN A 452 -24.94 -11.64 11.48
CA ASN A 452 -24.72 -13.08 11.64
C ASN A 452 -25.32 -13.61 12.96
N ALA A 453 -25.28 -12.81 14.03
CA ALA A 453 -25.85 -13.18 15.33
C ALA A 453 -27.39 -13.15 15.36
N ALA A 454 -28.06 -12.52 14.39
CA ALA A 454 -29.52 -12.42 14.34
C ALA A 454 -30.22 -13.71 13.83
N TRP A 455 -29.45 -14.71 13.34
CA TRP A 455 -29.92 -16.03 12.87
C TRP A 455 -31.07 -16.01 11.85
N LYS A 456 -31.24 -14.89 11.12
CA LYS A 456 -32.22 -14.72 10.04
C LYS A 456 -31.57 -13.94 8.90
N ALA A 457 -31.77 -14.41 7.68
CA ALA A 457 -31.37 -13.66 6.49
C ALA A 457 -32.12 -12.32 6.47
N PRO A 458 -31.42 -11.19 6.31
CA PRO A 458 -32.06 -9.88 6.36
C PRO A 458 -32.95 -9.66 5.14
N THR A 459 -34.25 -9.45 5.39
CA THR A 459 -35.22 -9.02 4.37
C THR A 459 -35.30 -7.49 4.26
N TRP A 460 -34.69 -6.78 5.22
CA TRP A 460 -34.53 -5.34 5.28
C TRP A 460 -33.36 -5.00 6.22
N HIS A 461 -33.08 -3.70 6.42
CA HIS A 461 -32.10 -3.23 7.40
C HIS A 461 -32.41 -3.76 8.81
N ASN A 462 -31.40 -4.22 9.52
CA ASN A 462 -31.51 -4.57 10.93
C ASN A 462 -31.20 -3.34 11.78
N GLU A 463 -32.24 -2.59 12.13
CA GLU A 463 -32.13 -1.34 12.88
C GLU A 463 -31.47 -1.54 14.26
N ASP A 464 -31.71 -2.68 14.94
CA ASP A 464 -31.09 -2.95 16.24
C ASP A 464 -29.57 -3.10 16.13
N VAL A 465 -29.09 -3.81 15.10
CA VAL A 465 -27.66 -3.98 14.82
C VAL A 465 -27.01 -2.66 14.41
N LEU A 466 -27.68 -1.89 13.56
CA LEU A 466 -27.16 -0.61 13.08
C LEU A 466 -27.13 0.43 14.19
N ASN A 467 -28.17 0.53 15.02
CA ASN A 467 -28.19 1.43 16.17
C ASN A 467 -27.09 1.09 17.19
N ALA A 468 -26.87 -0.20 17.46
CA ALA A 468 -25.81 -0.61 18.37
C ALA A 468 -24.41 -0.26 17.85
N ALA A 469 -24.18 -0.42 16.54
CA ALA A 469 -22.94 0.02 15.90
C ALA A 469 -22.82 1.55 15.90
N ASP A 470 -23.88 2.28 15.56
CA ASP A 470 -23.93 3.74 15.57
C ASP A 470 -23.58 4.31 16.95
N ASP A 471 -24.17 3.76 18.02
CA ASP A 471 -23.88 4.13 19.41
C ASP A 471 -22.42 3.84 19.79
N GLN A 472 -21.86 2.72 19.33
CA GLN A 472 -20.48 2.33 19.61
C GLN A 472 -19.46 3.25 18.93
N TYR A 473 -19.73 3.67 17.70
CA TYR A 473 -18.79 4.45 16.89
C TYR A 473 -19.14 5.95 16.79
N GLY A 474 -20.23 6.39 17.42
CA GLY A 474 -20.66 7.79 17.46
C GLY A 474 -21.10 8.34 16.10
N THR A 475 -21.80 7.52 15.31
CA THR A 475 -22.27 7.84 13.94
C THR A 475 -23.79 7.73 13.83
N MET A 476 -24.39 8.04 12.66
CA MET A 476 -25.83 7.95 12.40
C MET A 476 -26.11 7.28 11.04
N PHE A 477 -27.00 6.27 11.02
CA PHE A 477 -27.53 5.47 9.91
C PHE A 477 -27.00 5.79 8.50
N ASN A 478 -26.18 4.89 7.94
CA ASN A 478 -25.88 4.82 6.50
C ASN A 478 -25.54 3.38 6.07
N GLU A 479 -26.57 2.54 5.92
CA GLU A 479 -26.44 1.29 5.16
C GLU A 479 -27.25 1.42 3.88
N ASN A 480 -26.64 1.08 2.74
CA ASN A 480 -27.37 0.78 1.51
C ASN A 480 -27.34 -0.73 1.33
N VAL A 481 -28.49 -1.38 1.47
CA VAL A 481 -28.60 -2.83 1.34
C VAL A 481 -29.17 -3.18 -0.04
N ASN A 482 -28.53 -4.11 -0.74
CA ASN A 482 -29.03 -4.66 -1.98
C ASN A 482 -29.33 -6.16 -1.80
N ILE A 483 -30.57 -6.44 -1.40
CA ILE A 483 -31.08 -7.78 -1.05
C ILE A 483 -31.33 -8.70 -2.26
N PRO A 484 -31.72 -8.24 -3.48
CA PRO A 484 -32.01 -9.18 -4.58
C PRO A 484 -30.82 -9.99 -5.09
N TYR A 485 -29.57 -9.69 -4.71
CA TYR A 485 -28.40 -10.53 -5.03
C TYR A 485 -28.18 -11.70 -4.07
N VAL A 486 -28.87 -11.73 -2.92
CA VAL A 486 -28.71 -12.77 -1.89
C VAL A 486 -29.27 -14.14 -2.35
N GLY A 487 -30.09 -14.19 -3.40
CA GLY A 487 -30.64 -15.41 -3.99
C GLY A 487 -29.94 -15.94 -5.25
N TRP A 488 -28.83 -15.33 -5.69
CA TRP A 488 -28.15 -15.64 -6.96
C TRP A 488 -26.65 -15.93 -6.78
N PHE A 489 -26.25 -16.31 -5.56
CA PHE A 489 -24.92 -16.87 -5.37
C PHE A 489 -24.92 -18.32 -5.86
N PRO A 490 -23.95 -18.71 -6.71
CA PRO A 490 -23.79 -20.11 -7.07
C PRO A 490 -23.54 -20.95 -5.81
N ASP A 491 -23.67 -22.28 -5.92
CA ASP A 491 -23.31 -23.20 -4.83
C ASP A 491 -21.86 -22.96 -4.34
N GLU A 492 -21.00 -22.37 -5.17
CA GLU A 492 -19.72 -21.80 -4.76
C GLU A 492 -19.67 -20.28 -5.02
N VAL A 493 -19.35 -19.51 -3.98
CA VAL A 493 -19.10 -18.06 -4.09
C VAL A 493 -17.62 -17.82 -4.13
N THR A 494 -17.15 -17.15 -5.18
CA THR A 494 -15.75 -16.75 -5.30
C THR A 494 -15.55 -15.31 -4.80
N LEU A 495 -14.33 -14.98 -4.39
CA LEU A 495 -14.00 -13.61 -4.00
C LEU A 495 -14.21 -12.62 -5.17
N ASN A 496 -13.99 -13.06 -6.42
CA ASN A 496 -14.33 -12.28 -7.61
C ASN A 496 -15.84 -11.97 -7.73
N ASP A 497 -16.70 -12.88 -7.28
CA ASP A 497 -18.16 -12.65 -7.28
C ASP A 497 -18.55 -11.55 -6.29
N LEU A 498 -17.82 -11.40 -5.18
CA LEU A 498 -18.02 -10.27 -4.25
C LEU A 498 -17.60 -8.93 -4.86
N TYR A 499 -16.51 -8.89 -5.62
CA TYR A 499 -16.14 -7.68 -6.39
C TYR A 499 -17.16 -7.38 -7.50
N TYR A 500 -17.70 -8.41 -8.15
CA TYR A 500 -18.78 -8.26 -9.12
C TYR A 500 -20.07 -7.77 -8.47
N ALA A 501 -20.38 -8.16 -7.23
CA ALA A 501 -21.60 -7.75 -6.52
C ALA A 501 -21.72 -6.22 -6.38
N TYR A 502 -20.62 -5.47 -6.45
CA TYR A 502 -20.65 -4.00 -6.52
C TYR A 502 -21.18 -3.43 -7.86
N ASN A 503 -21.41 -4.28 -8.87
CA ASN A 503 -22.29 -3.95 -10.01
C ASN A 503 -23.71 -3.57 -9.54
N SER A 504 -24.11 -3.97 -8.33
CA SER A 504 -25.34 -3.49 -7.67
C SER A 504 -25.46 -1.96 -7.58
N LEU A 505 -24.33 -1.22 -7.58
CA LEU A 505 -24.32 0.24 -7.68
C LEU A 505 -25.08 0.74 -8.93
N LYS A 506 -25.06 -0.04 -10.03
CA LYS A 506 -25.86 0.21 -11.25
C LYS A 506 -27.36 0.21 -10.93
N SER A 507 -27.82 -0.80 -10.19
CA SER A 507 -29.22 -0.95 -9.82
C SER A 507 -29.66 0.14 -8.82
N CYS A 508 -28.82 0.51 -7.87
CA CYS A 508 -29.13 1.53 -6.86
C CYS A 508 -29.24 2.96 -7.42
N HIS A 509 -28.66 3.26 -8.57
CA HIS A 509 -28.63 4.62 -9.14
C HIS A 509 -29.46 4.78 -10.43
N PHE A 510 -29.74 3.71 -11.18
CA PHE A 510 -30.39 3.80 -12.50
C PHE A 510 -31.77 3.12 -12.59
N LYS A 511 -32.20 2.39 -11.55
CA LYS A 511 -33.54 1.79 -11.49
C LYS A 511 -34.27 2.22 -10.21
N LYS A 512 -35.09 3.26 -10.32
CA LYS A 512 -36.23 3.50 -9.42
C LYS A 512 -37.46 3.85 -10.24
#